data_AF-A0A849E0R3-F1
#
_entry.id   AF-A0A849E0R3-F1
#
_cell.length_a   1.000
_cell.length_b   1.000
_cell.length_c   1.000
_cell.angle_alpha   90.00
_cell.angle_beta   90.00
_cell.angle_gamma   90.00
#
_symmetry.space_group_name_H-M   'P 1'
#
loop_
_entity.id
_entity.type
_entity.pdbx_description
1 polymer ?
#
loop_
_entity_poly.entity_id
_entity_poly.type
_entity_poly.pdbx_seq_one_letter_code
_entity_poly.pdbx_strand_id
1 'polypeptide(L)'
;PFTESPQEFVLPDPRDWQQELGLKRFSNEINWITMISESYRGYVRDRNFPMILKSAQIIADAIPHNDKANYEFGRLLVQDGRPDEAQLYFKRALLEQPDNSLYQKAYKLVSQ
;
A
#
# COMPACT_ATOMS: atom_id res chain seq x y z
N PRO A 1 11.72 21.52 -27.17
CA PRO A 1 12.78 22.52 -27.45
C PRO A 1 13.86 22.49 -26.37
N PHE A 2 15.10 22.17 -26.75
CA PHE A 2 16.25 22.18 -25.85
C PHE A 2 17.01 23.50 -26.06
N THR A 3 17.40 24.18 -24.97
CA THR A 3 18.20 25.40 -24.98
C THR A 3 19.68 25.09 -24.79
N GLU A 4 20.58 25.95 -25.28
CA GLU A 4 22.03 25.76 -25.13
C GLU A 4 22.50 25.84 -23.67
N SER A 5 21.71 26.47 -22.79
CA SER A 5 21.97 26.53 -21.35
C SER A 5 20.86 25.84 -20.57
N PRO A 6 21.19 25.06 -19.52
CA PRO A 6 20.19 24.48 -18.62
C PRO A 6 19.33 25.58 -18.00
N GLN A 7 18.01 25.47 -18.13
CA GLN A 7 17.08 26.32 -17.41
C GLN A 7 16.86 25.75 -16.02
N GLU A 8 16.87 26.61 -15.00
CA GLU A 8 16.53 26.22 -13.64
C GLU A 8 15.07 25.77 -13.61
N PHE A 9 14.85 24.48 -13.32
CA PHE A 9 13.53 23.90 -13.28
C PHE A 9 12.91 24.12 -11.90
N VAL A 10 11.95 25.02 -11.82
CA VAL A 10 11.13 25.22 -10.62
C VAL A 10 9.93 24.29 -10.70
N LEU A 11 9.79 23.41 -9.71
CA LEU A 11 8.61 22.56 -9.59
C LEU A 11 7.36 23.40 -9.32
N PRO A 12 6.22 23.09 -9.93
CA PRO A 12 4.96 23.76 -9.60
C PRO A 12 4.52 23.40 -8.18
N ASP A 13 3.77 24.30 -7.55
CA ASP A 13 3.14 24.01 -6.26
C ASP A 13 2.20 22.79 -6.37
N PRO A 14 2.18 21.91 -5.36
CA PRO A 14 1.32 20.75 -5.36
C PRO A 14 -0.16 21.16 -5.31
N ARG A 15 -0.97 20.59 -6.21
CA ARG A 15 -2.40 20.91 -6.30
C ARG A 15 -3.28 20.11 -5.35
N ASP A 16 -2.76 18.99 -4.88
CA ASP A 16 -3.46 18.05 -3.99
C ASP A 16 -2.46 17.34 -3.06
N TRP A 17 -3.00 16.59 -2.11
CA TRP A 17 -2.19 15.88 -1.12
C TRP A 17 -1.30 14.79 -1.73
N GLN A 18 -1.66 14.24 -2.91
CA GLN A 18 -0.86 13.21 -3.58
C GLN A 18 0.41 13.83 -4.19
N GLN A 19 0.26 14.99 -4.83
CA GLN A 19 1.36 15.78 -5.36
C GLN A 19 2.25 16.30 -4.22
N GLU A 20 1.67 16.69 -3.09
CA GLU A 20 2.43 17.08 -1.91
C GLU A 20 3.31 15.93 -1.39
N LEU A 21 2.77 14.71 -1.29
CA LEU A 21 3.54 13.53 -0.92
C LEU A 21 4.63 13.22 -1.95
N GLY A 22 4.33 13.36 -3.24
CA GLY A 22 5.29 13.20 -4.33
C GLY A 22 6.44 14.20 -4.25
N LEU A 23 6.14 15.47 -3.98
CA LEU A 23 7.12 16.54 -3.78
C LEU A 23 8.00 16.26 -2.57
N LYS A 24 7.42 15.89 -1.42
CA LYS A 24 8.18 15.50 -0.22
C LYS A 24 9.12 14.34 -0.48
N ARG A 25 8.68 13.33 -1.26
CA ARG A 25 9.54 12.21 -1.64
C ARG A 25 10.65 12.66 -2.59
N PHE A 26 10.35 13.50 -3.58
CA PHE A 26 11.33 14.05 -4.53
C PHE A 26 12.42 14.85 -3.80
N SER A 27 12.01 15.67 -2.83
CA SER A 27 12.88 16.49 -1.98
C SER A 27 13.58 15.70 -0.85
N ASN A 28 13.42 14.37 -0.80
CA ASN A 28 13.97 13.48 0.23
C ASN A 28 13.54 13.77 1.67
N GLU A 29 12.42 14.49 1.88
CA GLU A 29 11.84 14.72 3.20
C GLU A 29 11.20 13.45 3.77
N ILE A 30 10.64 12.61 2.89
CA ILE A 30 10.09 11.31 3.24
C ILE A 30 10.64 10.22 2.32
N ASN A 31 10.74 9.00 2.85
CA ASN A 31 11.08 7.84 2.04
C ASN A 31 9.84 7.28 1.30
N TRP A 32 10.08 6.33 0.41
CA TRP A 32 9.02 5.77 -0.45
C TRP A 32 7.97 4.95 0.33
N ILE A 33 8.37 4.24 1.40
CA ILE A 33 7.44 3.49 2.27
C ILE A 33 6.51 4.45 2.99
N THR A 34 7.04 5.55 3.51
CA THR A 34 6.24 6.61 4.14
C THR A 34 5.27 7.20 3.14
N MET A 35 5.73 7.54 1.94
CA MET A 35 4.88 8.08 0.87
C MET A 35 3.69 7.15 0.53
N ILE A 36 3.94 5.86 0.30
CA ILE A 36 2.85 4.92 -0.03
C ILE A 36 1.93 4.66 1.17
N SER A 37 2.46 4.64 2.39
CA SER A 37 1.67 4.46 3.61
C SER A 37 0.74 5.65 3.88
N GLU A 38 1.22 6.87 3.67
CA GLU A 38 0.37 8.06 3.74
C GLU A 38 -0.66 8.08 2.61
N SER A 39 -0.27 7.61 1.42
CA SER A 39 -1.20 7.49 0.30
C SER A 39 -2.33 6.53 0.62
N TYR A 40 -2.03 5.33 1.16
CA TYR A 40 -3.04 4.38 1.63
C TYR A 40 -4.00 5.02 2.62
N ARG A 41 -3.48 5.74 3.64
CA ARG A 41 -4.31 6.47 4.62
C ARG A 41 -5.18 7.55 3.96
N GLY A 42 -4.64 8.28 2.99
CA GLY A 42 -5.40 9.24 2.17
C GLY A 42 -6.57 8.58 1.46
N TYR A 43 -6.32 7.49 0.73
CA TYR A 43 -7.35 6.77 -0.01
C TYR A 43 -8.41 6.14 0.90
N VAL A 44 -8.05 5.68 2.10
CA VAL A 44 -9.01 5.21 3.10
C VAL A 44 -9.95 6.34 3.54
N ARG A 45 -9.42 7.54 3.81
CA ARG A 45 -10.23 8.72 4.16
C ARG A 45 -11.16 9.12 3.02
N ASP A 46 -10.65 9.09 1.80
CA ASP A 46 -11.39 9.46 0.58
C ASP A 46 -12.35 8.35 0.11
N ARG A 47 -12.34 7.18 0.77
CA ARG A 47 -13.09 5.96 0.38
C ARG A 47 -12.83 5.53 -1.07
N ASN A 48 -11.62 5.78 -1.56
CA ASN A 48 -11.20 5.42 -2.91
C ASN A 48 -10.74 3.96 -2.94
N PHE A 49 -11.70 3.02 -2.95
CA PHE A 49 -11.44 1.58 -2.83
C PHE A 49 -10.43 1.02 -3.85
N PRO A 50 -10.47 1.40 -5.15
CA PRO A 50 -9.44 0.96 -6.10
C PRO A 50 -8.01 1.33 -5.67
N MET A 51 -7.84 2.54 -5.13
CA MET A 51 -6.53 3.00 -4.68
C MET A 51 -6.15 2.46 -3.30
N ILE A 52 -7.13 2.15 -2.42
CA ILE A 52 -6.92 1.39 -1.18
C ILE A 52 -6.32 0.02 -1.52
N LEU A 53 -6.96 -0.74 -2.41
CA LEU A 53 -6.46 -2.04 -2.86
C LEU A 53 -5.03 -1.95 -3.42
N LYS A 54 -4.81 -1.02 -4.36
CA LYS A 54 -3.51 -0.86 -5.02
C LYS A 54 -2.39 -0.51 -4.04
N SER A 55 -2.64 0.43 -3.13
CA SER A 55 -1.63 0.86 -2.15
C SER A 55 -1.39 -0.20 -1.07
N ALA A 56 -2.42 -0.91 -0.62
CA ALA A 56 -2.28 -2.05 0.30
C ALA A 56 -1.43 -3.17 -0.31
N GLN A 57 -1.67 -3.51 -1.59
CA GLN A 57 -0.88 -4.49 -2.32
C GLN A 57 0.60 -4.12 -2.34
N ILE A 58 0.92 -2.87 -2.74
CA ILE A 58 2.29 -2.39 -2.80
C ILE A 58 2.96 -2.52 -1.42
N ILE A 59 2.26 -2.16 -0.34
CA ILE A 59 2.80 -2.26 1.03
C ILE A 59 3.05 -3.72 1.42
N ALA A 60 2.11 -4.63 1.14
CA ALA A 60 2.22 -6.04 1.49
C ALA A 60 3.34 -6.75 0.70
N ASP A 61 3.53 -6.41 -0.58
CA ASP A 61 4.60 -6.98 -1.40
C ASP A 61 5.97 -6.36 -1.11
N ALA A 62 6.01 -5.08 -0.71
CA ALA A 62 7.23 -4.39 -0.29
C ALA A 62 7.80 -4.93 1.03
N ILE A 63 6.92 -5.34 1.95
CA ILE A 63 7.28 -5.77 3.29
C ILE A 63 6.63 -7.14 3.57
N PRO A 64 7.09 -8.21 2.90
CA PRO A 64 6.41 -9.51 2.91
C PRO A 64 6.39 -10.19 4.29
N HIS A 65 7.28 -9.78 5.20
CA HIS A 65 7.35 -10.26 6.59
C HIS A 65 6.58 -9.37 7.58
N ASN A 66 5.82 -8.38 7.10
CA ASN A 66 4.92 -7.61 7.95
C ASN A 66 3.55 -8.32 8.00
N ASP A 67 3.28 -8.97 9.12
CA ASP A 67 2.06 -9.75 9.32
C ASP A 67 0.78 -8.90 9.14
N LYS A 68 0.77 -7.67 9.66
CA LYS A 68 -0.38 -6.76 9.60
C LYS A 68 -0.67 -6.30 8.17
N ALA A 69 0.36 -5.97 7.39
CA ALA A 69 0.22 -5.54 6.00
C ALA A 69 -0.36 -6.67 5.13
N ASN A 70 0.17 -7.88 5.30
CA ASN A 70 -0.35 -9.06 4.61
C ASN A 70 -1.79 -9.37 5.02
N TYR A 71 -2.10 -9.34 6.31
CA TYR A 71 -3.45 -9.56 6.80
C TYR A 71 -4.44 -8.52 6.26
N GLU A 72 -4.07 -7.23 6.28
CA GLU A 72 -4.94 -6.16 5.80
C GLU A 72 -5.21 -6.27 4.29
N PHE A 73 -4.20 -6.55 3.48
CA PHE A 73 -4.43 -6.75 2.05
C PHE A 73 -5.27 -8.00 1.77
N GLY A 74 -5.04 -9.10 2.48
CA GLY A 74 -5.90 -10.29 2.40
C GLY A 74 -7.36 -9.98 2.72
N ARG A 75 -7.64 -9.16 3.74
CA ARG A 75 -9.01 -8.71 4.06
C ARG A 75 -9.63 -7.90 2.93
N LEU A 76 -8.87 -6.97 2.35
CA LEU A 76 -9.33 -6.13 1.25
C LEU A 76 -9.65 -6.97 0.01
N LEU A 77 -8.85 -8.01 -0.28
CA LEU A 77 -9.11 -8.96 -1.36
C LEU A 77 -10.41 -9.75 -1.15
N VAL A 78 -10.68 -10.21 0.08
CA VAL A 78 -11.97 -10.85 0.40
C VAL A 78 -13.13 -9.88 0.18
N GLN A 79 -12.99 -8.63 0.60
CA GLN A 79 -14.00 -7.59 0.40
C GLN A 79 -14.22 -7.28 -1.11
N ASP A 80 -13.16 -7.37 -1.91
CA ASP A 80 -13.19 -7.22 -3.38
C ASP A 80 -13.72 -8.46 -4.11
N GLY A 81 -14.10 -9.52 -3.38
CA GLY A 81 -14.61 -10.77 -3.97
C GLY A 81 -13.53 -11.68 -4.54
N ARG A 82 -12.28 -11.54 -4.11
CA ARG A 82 -11.10 -12.30 -4.58
C ARG A 82 -10.48 -13.14 -3.45
N PRO A 83 -11.22 -14.10 -2.85
CA PRO A 83 -10.73 -14.90 -1.72
C PRO A 83 -9.53 -15.79 -2.09
N ASP A 84 -9.46 -16.27 -3.33
CA ASP A 84 -8.37 -17.14 -3.80
C ASP A 84 -7.01 -16.43 -3.71
N GLU A 85 -6.97 -15.13 -4.05
CA GLU A 85 -5.76 -14.32 -3.93
C GLU A 85 -5.46 -13.97 -2.47
N ALA A 86 -6.49 -13.79 -1.64
CA ALA A 86 -6.34 -13.50 -0.21
C ALA A 86 -5.61 -14.63 0.54
N GLN A 87 -5.75 -15.88 0.09
CA GLN A 87 -5.13 -17.05 0.70
C GLN A 87 -3.61 -16.88 0.85
N LEU A 88 -2.92 -16.38 -0.18
CA LEU A 88 -1.48 -16.16 -0.17
C LEU A 88 -1.07 -15.17 0.93
N TYR A 89 -1.79 -14.06 1.05
CA TYR A 89 -1.47 -13.00 2.00
C TYR A 89 -1.82 -13.40 3.44
N PHE A 90 -2.95 -14.08 3.67
CA PHE A 90 -3.22 -14.66 5.00
C PHE A 90 -2.19 -15.71 5.40
N LYS A 91 -1.68 -16.51 4.45
CA LYS A 91 -0.60 -17.46 4.72
C LYS A 91 0.68 -16.75 5.18
N ARG A 92 1.06 -15.65 4.51
CA ARG A 92 2.23 -14.84 4.92
C ARG A 92 2.06 -14.29 6.33
N ALA A 93 0.89 -13.72 6.65
CA ALA A 93 0.61 -13.23 7.99
C ALA A 93 0.69 -14.34 9.05
N LEU A 94 0.18 -15.53 8.74
CA LEU A 94 0.23 -16.70 9.63
C LEU A 94 1.66 -17.24 9.81
N LEU A 95 2.52 -17.18 8.79
CA LEU A 95 3.92 -17.61 8.92
C LEU A 95 4.70 -16.75 9.92
N GLU A 96 4.43 -15.45 9.96
CA GLU A 96 5.07 -14.52 10.91
C GLU A 96 4.48 -14.63 12.32
N GLN A 97 3.19 -14.94 12.44
CA GLN A 97 2.52 -15.18 13.73
C GLN A 97 1.65 -16.45 13.71
N PRO A 98 2.25 -17.65 13.85
CA PRO A 98 1.53 -18.92 13.75
C PRO A 98 0.42 -19.08 14.79
N ASP A 99 0.59 -18.51 15.98
CA ASP A 99 -0.35 -18.62 17.10
C ASP A 99 -1.47 -17.55 17.06
N ASN A 100 -1.44 -16.65 16.08
CA ASN A 100 -2.45 -15.62 15.96
C ASN A 100 -3.77 -16.21 15.45
N SER A 101 -4.71 -16.42 16.37
CA SER A 101 -6.01 -17.02 16.07
C SER A 101 -6.82 -16.27 15.01
N LEU A 102 -6.61 -14.96 14.84
CA LEU A 102 -7.26 -14.17 13.79
C LEU A 102 -6.74 -14.58 12.40
N TYR A 103 -5.42 -14.75 12.26
CA TYR A 103 -4.80 -15.13 11.00
C TYR A 103 -5.12 -16.58 10.63
N GLN A 104 -5.15 -17.49 11.62
CA GLN A 104 -5.59 -18.88 11.42
C GLN A 104 -7.03 -18.94 10.87
N LYS A 105 -7.96 -18.18 11.47
CA LYS A 105 -9.35 -18.11 11.02
C LYS A 105 -9.47 -17.55 9.61
N ALA A 106 -8.76 -16.45 9.33
CA ALA A 106 -8.78 -15.82 8.01
C ALA A 106 -8.23 -16.73 6.91
N TYR A 107 -7.10 -17.41 7.16
CA TYR A 107 -6.54 -18.38 6.22
C TYR A 107 -7.49 -19.56 5.98
N LYS A 108 -8.08 -20.13 7.04
CA LYS A 108 -9.03 -21.25 6.92
C LYS A 108 -10.31 -20.87 6.17
N LEU A 109 -10.76 -19.62 6.28
CA LEU A 109 -11.98 -19.14 5.61
C LEU A 109 -11.85 -19.15 4.08
N VAL A 110 -10.65 -18.89 3.55
CA VAL A 110 -10.40 -18.77 2.10
C VAL A 110 -9.66 -19.99 1.51
N SER A 111 -9.47 -21.05 2.29
CA SER A 111 -8.74 -22.26 1.85
C SER A 111 -9.66 -23.47 1.58
N GLN A 112 -10.96 -23.23 1.30
CA GLN A 112 -11.96 -24.29 1.12
C GLN A 112 -12.27 -24.53 -0.35
#